data_AF-A0A9D0N6B5-F1
#
_entry.id   AF-A0A9D0N6B5-F1
#
_cell.length_a   1.000
_cell.length_b   1.000
_cell.length_c   1.000
_cell.angle_alpha   90.00
_cell.angle_beta   90.00
_cell.angle_gamma   90.00
#
_symmetry.space_group_name_H-M   'P 1'
#
loop_
_entity.id
_entity.type
_entity.pdbx_description
1 polymer ?
#
loop_
_entity_poly.entity_id
_entity_poly.type
_entity_poly.pdbx_seq_one_letter_code
_entity_poly.pdbx_strand_id
1 'polypeptide(L)'
;MEQNGKNPGVFTETRKHWPVMTFYERFEQVVAIILSFAIAVVVIVALWELVSHIVSLLLAGTLDPLEHSGFQNIFGMIMTLLIAMEFKHSIIRVIHRHESIIQVKTVLLIAMLALARKFIIIDSATIDADKLAALAAVLLALGVAYWLVREGKSH
;
A
#
# COMPACT_ATOMS: atom_id res chain seq x y z
N MET A 1 -9.84 25.93 -64.06
CA MET A 1 -8.49 26.48 -63.81
C MET A 1 -8.75 27.77 -63.04
N GLU A 2 -8.54 27.92 -61.74
CA GLU A 2 -7.45 27.50 -60.88
C GLU A 2 -7.95 27.60 -59.42
N GLN A 3 -7.79 26.56 -58.61
CA GLN A 3 -7.89 26.66 -57.15
C GLN A 3 -6.52 27.10 -56.62
N ASN A 4 -6.41 28.26 -56.00
CA ASN A 4 -5.26 28.54 -55.14
C ASN A 4 -5.57 29.65 -54.12
N GLY A 5 -5.73 29.24 -52.87
CA GLY A 5 -5.74 30.10 -51.70
C GLY A 5 -5.22 29.29 -50.52
N LYS A 6 -3.94 28.91 -50.59
CA LYS A 6 -3.19 28.23 -49.53
C LYS A 6 -3.49 28.86 -48.17
N ASN A 7 -4.20 28.12 -47.32
CA ASN A 7 -4.37 28.46 -45.92
C ASN A 7 -3.01 28.18 -45.22
N PRO A 8 -2.36 29.18 -44.62
CA PRO A 8 -1.06 28.99 -44.00
C PRO A 8 -1.18 28.14 -42.73
N GLY A 9 -0.44 27.05 -42.70
CA GLY A 9 0.14 26.42 -41.50
C GLY A 9 -0.78 26.21 -40.29
N VAL A 10 -1.30 24.99 -40.16
CA VAL A 10 -1.89 24.41 -38.92
C VAL A 10 -0.78 24.14 -37.86
N PHE A 11 0.18 25.06 -37.71
CA PHE A 11 1.45 24.81 -37.00
C PHE A 11 1.67 25.66 -35.75
N THR A 12 0.67 26.37 -35.22
CA THR A 12 0.97 27.42 -34.23
C THR A 12 -0.02 27.61 -33.08
N GLU A 13 -0.81 26.64 -32.69
CA GLU A 13 -1.55 26.71 -31.40
C GLU A 13 -1.67 25.28 -30.85
N THR A 14 -0.77 24.77 -30.02
CA THR A 14 -0.95 24.79 -28.55
C THR A 14 0.36 24.35 -27.89
N ARG A 15 1.40 25.17 -27.98
CA ARG A 15 2.67 24.98 -27.25
C ARG A 15 2.65 25.77 -25.94
N LYS A 16 1.61 25.55 -25.12
CA LYS A 16 1.39 26.25 -23.83
C LYS A 16 0.91 25.30 -22.70
N HIS A 17 1.61 24.18 -22.52
CA HIS A 17 1.86 23.63 -21.17
C HIS A 17 3.37 23.59 -20.97
N TRP A 18 3.90 24.80 -20.77
CA TRP A 18 5.30 25.11 -20.48
C TRP A 18 5.65 24.72 -19.02
N PRO A 19 6.94 24.61 -18.69
CA PRO A 19 7.54 23.55 -17.88
C PRO A 19 7.49 23.81 -16.38
N VAL A 20 6.39 23.42 -15.74
CA VAL A 20 6.35 23.23 -14.27
C VAL A 20 6.48 21.74 -13.90
N MET A 21 6.51 20.84 -14.88
CA MET A 21 6.58 19.38 -14.67
C MET A 21 7.94 18.86 -14.18
N THR A 22 9.05 19.59 -14.39
CA THR A 22 10.38 18.99 -14.17
C THR A 22 10.92 19.05 -12.74
N PHE A 23 10.42 19.97 -11.89
CA PHE A 23 10.86 20.05 -10.48
C PHE A 23 10.09 19.05 -9.61
N TYR A 24 8.78 18.98 -9.81
CA TYR A 24 7.90 18.09 -9.06
C TYR A 24 8.25 16.62 -9.32
N GLU A 25 8.46 16.23 -10.58
CA GLU A 25 8.87 14.86 -10.94
C GLU A 25 10.23 14.47 -10.33
N ARG A 26 11.21 15.38 -10.31
CA ARG A 26 12.51 15.14 -9.67
C ARG A 26 12.38 14.99 -8.17
N PHE A 27 11.55 15.81 -7.54
CA PHE A 27 11.24 15.70 -6.11
C PHE A 27 10.57 14.35 -5.80
N GLU A 28 9.58 13.94 -6.58
CA GLU A 28 8.92 12.64 -6.43
C GLU A 28 9.91 11.48 -6.58
N GLN A 29 10.81 11.54 -7.58
CA GLN A 29 11.85 10.52 -7.76
C GLN A 29 12.81 10.42 -6.57
N VAL A 30 13.25 11.55 -6.01
CA VAL A 30 14.12 11.56 -4.83
C VAL A 30 13.40 10.96 -3.62
N VAL A 31 12.16 11.36 -3.37
CA VAL A 31 11.33 10.84 -2.28
C VAL A 31 11.11 9.34 -2.44
N ALA A 32 10.81 8.89 -3.65
CA ALA A 32 10.64 7.49 -4.02
C ALA A 32 11.89 6.64 -3.73
N ILE A 33 13.08 7.13 -4.09
CA ILE A 33 14.35 6.42 -3.84
C ILE A 33 14.58 6.29 -2.34
N ILE A 34 14.39 7.36 -1.57
CA ILE A 34 14.55 7.37 -0.12
C ILE A 34 13.57 6.39 0.53
N LEU A 35 12.29 6.43 0.14
CA LEU A 35 11.27 5.53 0.64
C LEU A 35 11.56 4.06 0.28
N SER A 36 11.98 3.79 -0.95
CA SER A 36 12.33 2.44 -1.41
C SER A 36 13.49 1.86 -0.59
N PHE A 37 14.52 2.67 -0.31
CA PHE A 37 15.63 2.28 0.54
C PHE A 37 15.18 2.02 1.99
N ALA A 38 14.40 2.93 2.57
CA ALA A 38 13.89 2.79 3.93
C ALA A 38 13.03 1.52 4.07
N ILE A 39 12.13 1.25 3.13
CA ILE A 39 11.30 0.04 3.13
C ILE A 39 12.17 -1.22 2.97
N ALA A 40 13.20 -1.19 2.12
CA ALA A 40 14.12 -2.33 1.99
C ALA A 40 14.81 -2.66 3.32
N VAL A 41 15.27 -1.65 4.06
CA VAL A 41 15.86 -1.83 5.39
C VAL A 41 14.83 -2.42 6.37
N VAL A 42 13.61 -1.87 6.42
CA VAL A 42 12.54 -2.39 7.28
C VAL A 42 12.21 -3.85 6.96
N VAL A 43 12.13 -4.22 5.68
CA VAL A 43 11.87 -5.60 5.25
C VAL A 43 12.97 -6.54 5.73
N ILE A 44 14.24 -6.16 5.60
CA ILE A 44 15.37 -6.98 6.04
C ILE A 44 15.33 -7.18 7.57
N VAL A 45 15.12 -6.10 8.32
CA VAL A 45 15.04 -6.15 9.79
C VAL A 45 13.85 -7.01 10.25
N ALA A 46 12.66 -6.80 9.69
CA ALA A 46 11.47 -7.56 10.04
C ALA A 46 11.59 -9.05 9.67
N LEU A 47 12.23 -9.35 8.52
CA LEU A 47 12.49 -10.74 8.12
C LEU A 47 13.48 -11.41 9.09
N TRP A 48 14.55 -10.71 9.46
CA TRP A 48 15.51 -11.21 10.44
C TRP A 48 14.85 -11.49 11.78
N GLU A 49 14.05 -10.56 12.28
CA GLU A 49 13.30 -10.71 13.53
C GLU A 49 12.37 -11.93 13.49
N LEU A 50 11.57 -12.06 12.42
CA LEU A 50 10.67 -13.19 12.22
C LEU A 50 11.41 -14.54 12.23
N VAL A 51 12.50 -14.65 11.46
CA VAL A 51 13.30 -15.89 11.40
C VAL A 51 13.93 -16.19 12.75
N SER A 52 14.53 -15.21 13.40
CA SER A 52 15.16 -15.38 14.71
C SER A 52 14.15 -15.83 15.77
N HIS A 53 12.93 -15.28 15.74
CA HIS A 53 11.87 -15.64 16.66
C HIS A 53 11.39 -17.09 16.43
N ILE A 54 11.15 -17.48 15.18
CA ILE A 54 10.76 -18.86 14.82
C ILE A 54 11.84 -19.85 15.24
N VAL A 55 13.11 -19.56 14.95
CA VAL A 55 14.24 -20.43 15.32
C VAL A 55 14.35 -20.54 16.85
N SER A 56 14.23 -19.43 17.57
CA SER A 56 14.27 -19.43 19.04
C SER A 56 13.15 -20.29 19.63
N LEU A 57 11.93 -20.22 19.09
CA LEU A 57 10.80 -21.04 19.53
C LEU A 57 11.02 -22.52 19.23
N LEU A 58 11.57 -22.85 18.06
CA LEU A 58 11.86 -24.22 17.67
C LEU A 58 12.95 -24.85 18.57
N LEU A 59 14.00 -24.09 18.88
CA LEU A 59 15.13 -24.54 19.72
C LEU A 59 14.78 -24.63 21.20
N ALA A 60 13.88 -23.77 21.69
CA ALA A 60 13.43 -23.79 23.08
C ALA A 60 12.63 -25.07 23.42
N GLY A 61 12.21 -25.87 22.42
CA GLY A 61 11.49 -27.12 22.63
C GLY A 61 10.10 -26.95 23.26
N THR A 62 9.66 -25.70 23.47
CA THR A 62 8.33 -25.32 23.90
C THR A 62 7.40 -25.52 22.71
N LEU A 63 7.02 -26.77 22.45
CA LEU A 63 5.95 -27.13 21.51
C LEU A 63 4.55 -26.83 22.08
N ASP A 64 4.42 -25.73 22.84
CA ASP A 64 3.15 -25.03 23.04
C ASP A 64 3.06 -23.70 22.24
N PRO A 65 3.54 -23.59 20.97
CA PRO A 65 3.22 -22.46 20.11
C PRO A 65 1.74 -22.46 19.67
N LEU A 66 0.94 -23.38 20.21
CA LEU A 66 -0.51 -23.50 20.08
C LEU A 66 -1.27 -22.71 21.17
N GLU A 67 -0.59 -22.10 22.15
CA GLU A 67 -1.22 -21.02 22.90
C GLU A 67 -1.51 -19.85 21.96
N HIS A 68 -2.71 -19.27 22.07
CA HIS A 68 -3.25 -18.26 21.17
C HIS A 68 -2.28 -17.09 20.90
N SER A 69 -1.51 -16.70 21.91
CA SER A 69 -0.58 -15.57 21.87
C SER A 69 0.64 -15.79 20.96
N GLY A 70 1.23 -16.99 20.95
CA GLY A 70 2.41 -17.31 20.14
C GLY A 70 2.11 -17.28 18.65
N PHE A 71 1.00 -17.92 18.25
CA PHE A 71 0.54 -17.91 16.86
C PHE A 71 0.16 -16.49 16.38
N GLN A 72 -0.55 -15.72 17.21
CA GLN A 72 -0.89 -14.32 16.90
C GLN A 72 0.36 -13.46 16.67
N ASN A 73 1.41 -13.65 17.47
CA ASN A 73 2.64 -12.88 17.33
C ASN A 73 3.36 -13.17 16.00
N ILE A 74 3.52 -14.46 15.65
CA ILE A 74 4.14 -14.87 14.38
C ILE A 74 3.33 -14.34 13.19
N PHE A 75 2.00 -14.51 13.23
CA PHE A 75 1.14 -14.02 12.15
C PHE A 75 1.16 -12.50 12.05
N GLY A 76 1.21 -11.79 13.18
CA GLY A 76 1.39 -10.34 13.24
C GLY A 76 2.71 -9.85 12.61
N MET A 77 3.82 -10.56 12.85
CA MET A 77 5.12 -10.29 12.21
C MET A 77 5.08 -10.54 10.70
N ILE A 78 4.48 -11.64 10.26
CA ILE A 78 4.28 -11.95 8.83
C ILE A 78 3.44 -10.86 8.16
N MET A 79 2.33 -10.44 8.76
CA MET A 79 1.48 -9.36 8.25
C MET A 79 2.24 -8.04 8.14
N THR A 80 3.08 -7.72 9.12
CA THR A 80 3.96 -6.53 9.08
C THR A 80 4.89 -6.58 7.88
N LEU A 81 5.48 -7.75 7.59
CA LEU A 81 6.34 -7.95 6.43
C LEU A 81 5.57 -7.83 5.10
N LEU A 82 4.38 -8.42 5.01
CA LEU A 82 3.49 -8.30 3.84
C LEU A 82 3.11 -6.85 3.56
N ILE A 83 2.77 -6.08 4.60
CA ILE A 83 2.50 -4.64 4.49
C ILE A 83 3.71 -3.93 3.86
N ALA A 84 4.91 -4.14 4.40
CA ALA A 84 6.12 -3.48 3.91
C ALA A 84 6.42 -3.83 2.43
N MET A 85 6.28 -5.10 2.05
CA MET A 85 6.46 -5.53 0.66
C MET A 85 5.40 -4.94 -0.28
N GLU A 86 4.15 -4.87 0.15
CA GLU A 86 3.07 -4.28 -0.64
C GLU A 86 3.27 -2.76 -0.81
N PHE A 87 3.72 -2.06 0.24
CA PHE A 87 4.09 -0.65 0.15
C PHE A 87 5.22 -0.40 -0.85
N LYS A 88 6.27 -1.24 -0.85
CA LYS A 88 7.35 -1.15 -1.85
C LYS A 88 6.81 -1.26 -3.28
N HIS A 89 5.94 -2.24 -3.54
CA HIS A 89 5.31 -2.42 -4.85
C HIS A 89 4.40 -1.25 -5.23
N SER A 90 3.65 -0.69 -4.27
CA SER A 90 2.78 0.46 -4.48
C SER A 90 3.60 1.70 -4.90
N ILE A 91 4.70 1.99 -4.20
CA ILE A 91 5.60 3.11 -4.51
C ILE A 91 6.26 2.92 -5.88
N ILE A 92 6.79 1.73 -6.18
CA ILE A 92 7.42 1.43 -7.47
C ILE A 92 6.42 1.61 -8.62
N ARG A 93 5.16 1.21 -8.43
CA ARG A 93 4.09 1.40 -9.42
C ARG A 93 3.78 2.87 -9.68
N VAL A 94 3.77 3.70 -8.64
CA VAL A 94 3.55 5.16 -8.75
C VAL A 94 4.67 5.82 -9.56
N ILE A 95 5.92 5.39 -9.39
CA ILE A 95 7.07 5.94 -10.12
C ILE A 95 7.05 5.54 -11.60
N HIS A 96 6.66 4.29 -11.90
CA HIS A 96 6.74 3.75 -13.27
C HIS A 96 5.59 4.15 -14.18
N ARG A 97 4.44 4.56 -13.65
CA ARG A 97 3.31 5.05 -14.44
C ARG A 97 3.19 6.55 -14.20
N HIS A 98 3.57 7.34 -15.21
CA HIS A 98 3.28 8.78 -15.34
C HIS A 98 1.76 9.09 -15.42
N GLU A 99 0.90 8.30 -14.80
CA GLU A 99 -0.50 8.61 -14.63
C GLU A 99 -0.74 8.90 -13.15
N SER A 100 -0.95 10.18 -12.88
CA SER A 100 -1.22 10.81 -11.59
C SER A 100 -2.55 10.37 -10.97
N ILE A 101 -2.80 9.06 -10.92
CA ILE A 101 -3.90 8.45 -10.20
C ILE A 101 -3.28 7.33 -9.39
N ILE A 102 -2.84 7.68 -8.17
CA ILE A 102 -2.62 6.70 -7.10
C ILE A 102 -3.78 5.71 -7.20
N GLN A 103 -3.49 4.44 -7.47
CA GLN A 103 -4.54 3.44 -7.60
C GLN A 103 -5.23 3.34 -6.25
N VAL A 104 -6.33 4.09 -6.08
CA VAL A 104 -7.10 4.17 -4.83
C VAL A 104 -7.45 2.76 -4.36
N LYS A 105 -7.67 1.84 -5.30
CA LYS A 105 -7.81 0.39 -5.05
C LYS A 105 -6.63 -0.18 -4.26
N THR A 106 -5.38 0.01 -4.69
CA THR A 106 -4.18 -0.50 -3.99
C THR A 106 -4.04 0.11 -2.59
N VAL A 107 -4.31 1.40 -2.43
CA VAL A 107 -4.25 2.05 -1.10
C VAL A 107 -5.33 1.50 -0.17
N LEU A 108 -6.55 1.30 -0.68
CA LEU A 108 -7.64 0.67 0.08
C LEU A 108 -7.32 -0.77 0.48
N LEU A 109 -6.70 -1.55 -0.42
CA LEU A 109 -6.22 -2.92 -0.11
C LEU A 109 -5.19 -2.89 1.02
N ILE A 110 -4.22 -1.98 0.96
CA ILE A 110 -3.21 -1.82 2.01
C ILE A 110 -3.86 -1.41 3.34
N ALA A 111 -4.83 -0.49 3.31
CA ALA A 111 -5.56 -0.07 4.51
C ALA A 111 -6.35 -1.24 5.14
N MET A 112 -7.02 -2.05 4.32
CA MET A 112 -7.71 -3.26 4.77
C MET A 112 -6.73 -4.26 5.40
N LEU A 113 -5.57 -4.48 4.78
CA LEU A 113 -4.54 -5.39 5.28
C LEU A 113 -3.94 -4.89 6.60
N ALA A 114 -3.73 -3.58 6.74
CA ALA A 114 -3.28 -2.96 7.97
C ALA A 114 -4.31 -3.11 9.12
N LEU A 115 -5.61 -3.01 8.82
CA LEU A 115 -6.65 -3.27 9.81
C LEU A 115 -6.78 -4.75 10.16
N ALA A 116 -6.63 -5.65 9.19
CA ALA A 116 -6.61 -7.09 9.44
C ALA A 116 -5.52 -7.46 10.46
N ARG A 117 -4.32 -6.87 10.35
CA ARG A 117 -3.26 -7.02 11.36
C ARG A 117 -3.72 -6.61 12.77
N LYS A 118 -4.45 -5.50 12.89
CA LYS A 118 -4.97 -5.03 14.18
C LYS A 118 -6.01 -5.99 14.76
N PHE A 119 -6.82 -6.63 13.91
CA PHE A 119 -7.78 -7.65 14.32
C PHE A 119 -7.10 -8.95 14.80
N ILE A 120 -6.04 -9.39 14.12
CA ILE A 120 -5.29 -10.60 14.47
C ILE A 120 -4.63 -10.51 15.86
N ILE A 121 -4.07 -9.33 16.18
CA ILE A 121 -3.32 -9.11 17.43
C ILE A 121 -4.27 -8.91 18.62
N ILE A 122 -5.56 -8.67 18.39
CA ILE A 122 -6.52 -8.49 19.46
C ILE A 122 -6.75 -9.82 20.17
N ASP A 123 -6.54 -9.80 21.47
CA ASP A 123 -7.03 -10.82 22.37
C ASP A 123 -8.53 -10.60 22.61
N SER A 124 -9.34 -11.49 22.05
CA SER A 124 -10.79 -11.44 22.16
C SER A 124 -11.29 -11.78 23.57
N ALA A 125 -10.44 -12.34 24.44
CA ALA A 125 -10.80 -12.65 25.83
C ALA A 125 -10.78 -11.42 26.75
N THR A 126 -10.06 -10.37 26.37
CA THR A 126 -9.84 -9.17 27.21
C THR A 126 -10.41 -7.89 26.59
N ILE A 127 -10.95 -7.94 25.38
CA ILE A 127 -11.47 -6.75 24.70
C ILE A 127 -12.91 -6.42 25.10
N ASP A 128 -13.14 -5.15 25.40
CA ASP A 128 -14.48 -4.61 25.63
C ASP A 128 -15.32 -4.70 24.34
N ALA A 129 -16.60 -5.02 24.48
CA ALA A 129 -17.52 -5.23 23.35
C ALA A 129 -17.71 -3.98 22.47
N ASP A 130 -17.55 -2.78 23.04
CA ASP A 130 -17.62 -1.50 22.35
C ASP A 130 -16.46 -1.31 21.35
N LYS A 131 -15.23 -1.68 21.74
CA LYS A 131 -14.03 -1.63 20.88
C LYS A 131 -14.14 -2.61 19.72
N LEU A 132 -14.68 -3.81 19.97
CA LEU A 132 -14.91 -4.80 18.92
C LEU A 132 -15.97 -4.30 17.92
N ALA A 133 -17.05 -3.69 18.40
CA ALA A 133 -18.08 -3.10 17.54
C ALA A 133 -17.53 -1.92 16.71
N ALA A 134 -16.70 -1.06 17.30
CA ALA A 134 -16.04 0.03 16.59
C ALA A 134 -15.13 -0.48 15.45
N LEU A 135 -14.35 -1.54 15.70
CA LEU A 135 -13.52 -2.17 14.68
C LEU A 135 -14.34 -2.79 13.54
N ALA A 136 -15.43 -3.46 13.87
CA ALA A 136 -16.35 -4.01 12.87
C ALA A 136 -16.95 -2.90 12.00
N ALA A 137 -17.38 -1.78 12.59
CA ALA A 137 -17.91 -0.63 11.87
C ALA A 137 -16.87 -0.02 10.92
N VAL A 138 -15.61 0.13 11.35
CA VAL A 138 -14.52 0.63 10.49
C VAL A 138 -14.24 -0.33 9.32
N LEU A 139 -14.21 -1.64 9.59
CA LEU A 139 -13.99 -2.66 8.56
C LEU A 139 -15.11 -2.65 7.50
N LEU A 140 -16.36 -2.52 7.93
CA LEU A 140 -17.52 -2.38 7.04
C LEU A 140 -17.44 -1.10 6.21
N ALA A 141 -17.11 0.04 6.83
CA ALA A 141 -16.97 1.31 6.11
C ALA A 141 -15.91 1.25 5.01
N LEU A 142 -14.77 0.60 5.27
CA LEU A 142 -13.74 0.38 4.25
C LEU A 142 -14.17 -0.62 3.18
N GLY A 143 -14.90 -1.67 3.55
CA GLY A 143 -15.51 -2.60 2.59
C GLY A 143 -16.43 -1.87 1.60
N VAL A 144 -17.29 -0.99 2.10
CA VAL A 144 -18.17 -0.15 1.27
C VAL A 144 -17.38 0.82 0.40
N ALA A 145 -16.36 1.49 0.95
CA ALA A 145 -15.50 2.40 0.18
C ALA A 145 -14.79 1.66 -0.99
N TYR A 146 -14.28 0.46 -0.74
CA TYR A 146 -13.68 -0.37 -1.77
C TYR A 146 -14.69 -0.81 -2.84
N TRP A 147 -15.90 -1.21 -2.43
CA TRP A 147 -16.96 -1.58 -3.35
C TRP A 147 -17.34 -0.40 -4.28
N LEU A 148 -17.54 0.80 -3.74
CA LEU A 148 -17.85 2.00 -4.52
C LEU A 148 -16.74 2.36 -5.52
N VAL A 149 -15.48 2.30 -5.11
CA VAL A 149 -14.33 2.57 -6.00
C VAL A 149 -14.16 1.48 -7.06
N ARG A 150 -14.63 0.25 -6.79
CA ARG A 150 -14.66 -0.84 -7.76
C ARG A 150 -15.74 -0.61 -8.81
N GLU A 151 -16.97 -0.33 -8.40
CA GLU A 151 -18.14 -0.15 -9.27
C GLU A 151 -18.05 1.13 -10.11
N GLY A 152 -17.53 2.23 -9.55
CA GLY A 152 -17.39 3.50 -10.25
C GLY A 152 -16.39 3.51 -11.43
N LYS A 153 -15.67 2.40 -11.66
CA LYS A 153 -14.81 2.20 -12.84
C LYS A 153 -15.37 1.17 -13.84
N SER A 154 -16.59 0.66 -13.62
CA SER A 154 -17.24 -0.30 -14.53
C SER A 154 -18.09 0.37 -15.63
N HIS A 155 -18.02 1.70 -15.75
CA HIS A 155 -18.63 2.48 -16.83
C HIS A 155 -17.59 3.36 -17.51
#